data_AF-A0A6H1KAE4-F1
#
_entry.id   AF-A0A6H1KAE4-F1
#
_cell.length_a   1.000
_cell.length_b   1.000
_cell.length_c   1.000
_cell.angle_alpha   90.00
_cell.angle_beta   90.00
_cell.angle_gamma   90.00
#
_symmetry.space_group_name_H-M   'P 1'
#
loop_
_entity.id
_entity.type
_entity.pdbx_description
1 polymer ?
#
loop_
_entity_poly.entity_id
_entity_poly.type
_entity_poly.pdbx_seq_one_letter_code
_entity_poly.pdbx_strand_id
1 'polypeptide(L)'
;MQITIRCEGADTAGELAASLHQWLLDEPDARRHAEVQLVGAAPVEGELGFVLDLVQLIVGSGFSAGSLGYTVAQWKKMNAPQLAMSFERNGRTVTVSGTDAEEIARVIRQLDEE
;
A
#
# COMPACT_ATOMS: atom_id res chain seq x y z
N MET A 1 11.87 4.37 -6.61
CA MET A 1 11.33 4.34 -5.23
C MET A 1 10.68 2.99 -5.00
N GLN A 2 10.94 2.30 -3.89
CA GLN A 2 10.22 1.06 -3.54
C GLN A 2 9.43 1.29 -2.26
N ILE A 3 8.13 1.00 -2.29
CA ILE A 3 7.21 1.13 -1.15
C ILE A 3 6.50 -0.20 -0.97
N THR A 4 6.43 -0.69 0.26
CA THR A 4 5.60 -1.84 0.61
C THR A 4 4.36 -1.35 1.33
N ILE A 5 3.18 -1.78 0.89
CA ILE A 5 1.89 -1.47 1.50
C ILE A 5 1.37 -2.74 2.17
N ARG A 6 1.09 -2.65 3.47
CA ARG A 6 0.53 -3.72 4.29
C ARG A 6 -0.89 -3.35 4.68
N CYS A 7 -1.81 -4.29 4.54
CA CYS A 7 -3.15 -4.19 5.13
C CYS A 7 -3.10 -4.76 6.55
N GLU A 8 -3.47 -3.97 7.56
CA GLU A 8 -3.39 -4.36 8.97
C GLU A 8 -4.73 -4.96 9.45
N GLY A 9 -4.65 -6.07 10.20
CA GLY A 9 -5.71 -6.49 11.13
C GLY A 9 -6.99 -7.05 10.53
N ALA A 10 -6.97 -7.61 9.32
CA ALA A 10 -8.13 -8.29 8.75
C ALA A 10 -7.81 -9.74 8.40
N ASP A 11 -8.70 -10.68 8.74
CA ASP A 11 -8.67 -12.06 8.20
C ASP A 11 -8.72 -12.06 6.66
N THR A 12 -9.20 -10.96 6.06
CA THR A 12 -9.28 -10.70 4.61
C THR A 12 -8.15 -9.82 4.09
N ALA A 13 -7.08 -9.57 4.87
CA ALA A 13 -5.95 -8.73 4.45
C ALA A 13 -5.34 -9.22 3.12
N GLY A 14 -5.33 -10.55 2.89
CA GLY A 14 -4.89 -11.15 1.64
C GLY A 14 -5.74 -10.76 0.43
N GLU A 15 -7.07 -10.87 0.55
CA GLU A 15 -8.01 -10.48 -0.50
C GLU A 15 -7.98 -8.98 -0.77
N LEU A 16 -7.79 -8.17 0.29
CA LEU A 16 -7.66 -6.73 0.19
C LEU A 16 -6.36 -6.32 -0.50
N ALA A 17 -5.24 -6.99 -0.20
CA ALA A 17 -3.98 -6.78 -0.90
C ALA A 17 -4.09 -7.15 -2.39
N ALA A 18 -4.74 -8.27 -2.73
CA ALA A 18 -5.01 -8.65 -4.11
C ALA A 18 -5.93 -7.63 -4.83
N SER A 19 -6.96 -7.13 -4.15
CA SER A 19 -7.85 -6.08 -4.66
C SER A 19 -7.11 -4.76 -4.92
N LEU A 20 -6.25 -4.34 -4.00
CA LEU A 20 -5.41 -3.14 -4.17
C LEU A 20 -4.40 -3.32 -5.31
N HIS A 21 -3.78 -4.49 -5.41
CA HIS A 21 -2.87 -4.82 -6.51
C HIS A 21 -3.56 -4.70 -7.86
N GLN A 22 -4.76 -5.28 -8.01
CA GLN A 22 -5.54 -5.18 -9.24
C GLN A 22 -5.94 -3.72 -9.53
N TRP A 23 -6.38 -2.98 -8.52
CA TRP A 23 -6.73 -1.57 -8.65
C TRP A 23 -5.56 -0.72 -9.16
N LEU A 24 -4.35 -0.95 -8.64
CA LEU A 24 -3.14 -0.27 -9.09
C LEU A 24 -2.73 -0.66 -10.52
N LEU A 25 -3.03 -1.88 -10.97
CA LEU A 25 -2.79 -2.29 -12.36
C LEU A 25 -3.78 -1.66 -13.34
N ASP A 26 -5.02 -1.42 -12.91
CA ASP A 26 -6.04 -0.71 -13.70
C ASP A 26 -5.75 0.80 -13.81
N GLU A 27 -5.03 1.38 -12.86
CA GLU A 27 -4.69 2.80 -12.87
C GLU A 27 -3.63 3.11 -13.95
N PRO A 28 -3.92 3.96 -14.96
CA PRO A 28 -3.04 4.19 -16.10
C PRO A 28 -1.69 4.81 -15.71
N ASP A 29 -1.65 5.65 -14.68
CA ASP A 29 -0.42 6.26 -14.17
C ASP A 29 0.47 5.22 -13.48
N ALA A 30 -0.10 4.41 -12.58
CA ALA A 30 0.64 3.35 -11.92
C ALA A 30 1.14 2.31 -12.94
N ARG A 31 0.30 1.89 -13.90
CA ARG A 31 0.70 0.95 -14.96
C ARG A 31 1.84 1.45 -15.85
N ARG A 32 1.97 2.76 -16.06
CA ARG A 32 3.03 3.35 -16.91
C ARG A 32 4.32 3.63 -16.17
N HIS A 33 4.22 3.89 -14.87
CA HIS A 33 5.31 4.48 -14.10
C HIS A 33 5.65 3.71 -12.83
N ALA A 34 4.96 2.62 -12.52
CA ALA A 34 5.23 1.74 -11.39
C ALA A 34 5.08 0.27 -11.79
N GLU A 35 5.84 -0.58 -11.13
CA GLU A 35 5.73 -2.03 -11.17
C GLU A 35 5.07 -2.49 -9.86
N VAL A 36 3.87 -3.06 -9.97
CA VAL A 36 3.07 -3.52 -8.84
C VAL A 36 3.24 -5.04 -8.68
N GLN A 37 3.76 -5.47 -7.54
CA GLN A 37 3.97 -6.87 -7.22
C GLN A 37 3.22 -7.24 -5.93
N LEU A 38 2.47 -8.34 -5.95
CA LEU A 38 1.89 -8.90 -4.74
C LEU A 38 2.91 -9.85 -4.10
N VAL A 39 3.25 -9.63 -2.83
CA VAL A 39 4.28 -10.37 -2.10
C VAL A 39 3.65 -10.92 -0.82
N GLY A 40 3.72 -12.22 -0.57
CA GLY A 40 3.29 -12.78 0.72
C GLY A 40 4.24 -12.34 1.84
N ALA A 41 3.74 -11.82 2.96
CA ALA A 41 4.59 -11.63 4.13
C ALA A 41 4.94 -12.97 4.75
N ALA A 42 6.19 -13.11 5.20
CA ALA A 42 6.54 -14.20 6.09
C ALA A 42 5.75 -14.06 7.41
N PRO A 43 5.25 -15.16 7.99
CA PRO A 43 4.61 -15.11 9.31
C PRO A 43 5.61 -14.55 10.32
N VAL A 44 5.20 -13.54 11.09
CA VAL A 44 5.99 -13.04 12.21
C VAL A 44 5.99 -14.13 13.28
N GLU A 45 7.19 -14.57 13.70
CA GLU A 45 7.35 -15.58 14.75
C GLU A 45 6.58 -15.17 16.02
N GLY A 46 5.53 -15.92 16.35
CA GLY A 46 4.68 -15.70 17.54
C GLY A 46 3.21 -15.42 17.24
N GLU A 47 2.85 -15.03 16.03
CA GLU A 47 1.46 -14.89 15.60
C GLU A 47 0.98 -16.21 14.96
N LEU A 48 0.13 -16.96 15.66
CA LEU A 48 -0.65 -18.05 15.10
C LEU A 48 -1.80 -17.43 14.28
N GLY A 49 -1.48 -16.75 13.19
CA GLY A 49 -2.41 -15.96 12.39
C GLY A 49 -1.99 -15.91 10.94
N PHE A 50 -2.97 -16.00 10.04
CA PHE A 50 -2.85 -16.18 8.61
C PHE A 50 -1.92 -15.16 7.92
N VAL A 51 -1.35 -15.60 6.79
CA VAL A 51 -0.42 -14.87 5.92
C VAL A 51 -0.92 -13.44 5.67
N LEU A 52 -0.20 -12.44 6.15
CA LEU A 52 -0.43 -11.06 5.76
C LEU A 52 0.08 -10.91 4.32
N ASP A 53 -0.78 -10.89 3.29
CA ASP A 53 -0.29 -10.55 1.95
C ASP A 53 0.00 -9.04 1.88
N LEU A 54 1.19 -8.72 1.39
CA LEU A 54 1.70 -7.37 1.19
C LEU A 54 1.57 -7.00 -0.29
N VAL A 55 1.26 -5.74 -0.58
CA VAL A 55 1.43 -5.20 -1.93
C VAL A 55 2.77 -4.46 -1.94
N GLN A 56 3.75 -5.00 -2.66
CA GLN A 56 4.99 -4.29 -2.92
C GLN A 56 4.86 -3.49 -4.23
N LEU A 57 5.18 -2.21 -4.14
CA LEU A 57 5.12 -1.30 -5.27
C LEU A 57 6.51 -0.73 -5.54
N ILE A 58 7.07 -1.07 -6.69
CA ILE A 58 8.30 -0.50 -7.21
C ILE A 58 7.92 0.66 -8.12
N VAL A 59 7.97 1.86 -7.56
CA VAL A 59 7.64 3.10 -8.22
C VAL A 59 8.83 3.61 -9.05
N GLY A 60 8.66 3.69 -10.36
CA GLY A 60 9.61 4.31 -11.29
C GLY A 60 9.59 5.85 -11.22
N SER A 61 10.53 6.49 -11.91
CA SER A 61 10.79 7.94 -11.81
C SER A 61 9.64 8.88 -12.26
N GLY A 62 8.51 8.34 -12.73
CA GLY A 62 7.36 9.12 -13.22
C GLY A 62 6.13 9.12 -12.31
N PHE A 63 6.08 8.26 -11.28
CA PHE A 63 4.89 8.15 -10.43
C PHE A 63 5.13 8.85 -9.10
N SER A 64 4.34 9.88 -8.85
CA SER A 64 4.52 10.75 -7.70
C SER A 64 3.88 10.16 -6.43
N ALA A 65 4.44 10.51 -5.27
CA ALA A 65 3.83 10.23 -3.97
C ALA A 65 2.36 10.71 -3.86
N GLY A 66 2.04 11.83 -4.53
CA GLY A 66 0.68 12.38 -4.56
C GLY A 66 -0.29 11.50 -5.34
N SER A 67 0.12 11.02 -6.52
CA SER A 67 -0.68 10.10 -7.33
C SER A 67 -0.92 8.78 -6.59
N LEU A 68 0.13 8.22 -5.96
CA LEU A 68 -0.02 7.01 -5.15
C LEU A 68 -1.00 7.20 -3.99
N GLY A 69 -0.83 8.29 -3.22
CA GLY A 69 -1.70 8.59 -2.10
C GLY A 69 -3.16 8.76 -2.52
N TYR A 70 -3.42 9.38 -3.67
CA TYR A 70 -4.75 9.53 -4.22
C TYR A 70 -5.39 8.20 -4.64
N THR A 71 -4.69 7.39 -5.44
CA THR A 71 -5.18 6.09 -5.91
C THR A 71 -5.45 5.14 -4.74
N VAL A 72 -4.54 5.09 -3.76
CA VAL A 72 -4.70 4.27 -2.55
C VAL A 72 -5.88 4.77 -1.69
N ALA A 73 -6.03 6.08 -1.51
CA ALA A 73 -7.15 6.65 -0.76
C ALA A 73 -8.50 6.36 -1.42
N GLN A 74 -8.60 6.45 -2.75
CA GLN A 74 -9.82 6.10 -3.48
C GLN A 74 -10.17 4.62 -3.28
N TRP A 75 -9.21 3.73 -3.51
CA TRP A 75 -9.41 2.29 -3.32
C TRP A 75 -9.87 1.99 -1.88
N LYS A 76 -9.18 2.58 -0.90
CA LYS A 76 -9.50 2.42 0.53
C LYS A 76 -10.92 2.89 0.82
N LYS A 77 -11.31 4.05 0.31
CA LYS A 77 -12.65 4.61 0.51
C LYS A 77 -13.75 3.72 -0.06
N MET A 78 -13.50 3.04 -1.18
CA MET A 78 -14.48 2.20 -1.86
C MET A 78 -14.54 0.77 -1.31
N ASN A 79 -13.42 0.21 -0.88
CA ASN A 79 -13.31 -1.20 -0.52
C ASN A 79 -13.12 -1.43 0.99
N ALA A 80 -12.36 -0.56 1.66
CA ALA A 80 -11.88 -0.82 3.02
C ALA A 80 -11.66 0.47 3.86
N PRO A 81 -12.70 1.29 4.09
CA PRO A 81 -12.54 2.61 4.71
C PRO A 81 -12.06 2.58 6.16
N GLN A 82 -12.31 1.47 6.88
CA GLN A 82 -11.92 1.29 8.28
C GLN A 82 -10.60 0.53 8.45
N LEU A 83 -9.99 0.06 7.35
CA LEU A 83 -8.77 -0.75 7.39
C LEU A 83 -7.56 0.14 7.72
N ALA A 84 -6.71 -0.28 8.64
CA ALA A 84 -5.40 0.37 8.80
C ALA A 84 -4.45 -0.13 7.71
N MET A 85 -3.69 0.78 7.10
CA MET A 85 -2.66 0.41 6.11
C MET A 85 -1.31 0.93 6.55
N SER A 86 -0.29 0.08 6.50
CA SER A 86 1.08 0.45 6.81
C SER A 86 1.91 0.57 5.55
N PHE A 87 2.62 1.67 5.42
CA PHE A 87 3.50 1.99 4.31
C PHE A 87 4.94 1.87 4.80
N GLU A 88 5.74 1.05 4.13
CA GLU A 88 7.13 0.81 4.47
C GLU A 88 8.06 1.19 3.32
N ARG A 89 9.16 1.91 3.63
CA ARG A 89 10.26 2.22 2.70
C ARG A 89 11.57 2.22 3.48
N ASN A 90 12.60 1.56 2.93
CA ASN A 90 13.95 1.52 3.52
C ASN A 90 13.98 1.18 5.02
N GLY A 91 13.10 0.27 5.48
CA GLY A 91 13.00 -0.13 6.89
C GLY A 91 12.25 0.82 7.81
N ARG A 92 11.66 1.90 7.28
CA ARG A 92 10.72 2.77 8.01
C ARG A 92 9.30 2.42 7.65
N THR A 93 8.46 2.26 8.67
CA THR A 93 7.05 1.91 8.51
C THR A 93 6.16 2.97 9.16
N VAL A 94 5.13 3.41 8.44
CA VAL A 94 4.12 4.37 8.94
C VAL A 94 2.74 3.82 8.68
N THR A 95 1.91 3.76 9.72
CA THR A 95 0.53 3.24 9.65
C THR A 95 -0.47 4.37 9.53
N VAL A 96 -1.40 4.26 8.58
CA VAL A 96 -2.48 5.22 8.31
C VAL A 96 -3.82 4.52 8.39
N SER A 97 -4.65 4.95 9.35
CA SER A 97 -6.03 4.47 9.50
C SER A 97 -7.04 5.33 8.73
N GLY A 98 -6.70 6.58 8.39
CA GLY A 98 -7.56 7.48 7.63
C GLY A 98 -7.73 7.12 6.16
N THR A 99 -8.76 7.67 5.51
CA THR A 99 -9.01 7.59 4.06
C THR A 99 -8.67 8.88 3.32
N ASP A 100 -7.94 9.79 3.97
CA ASP A 100 -7.61 11.08 3.41
C ASP A 100 -6.43 10.96 2.42
N ALA A 101 -6.67 11.41 1.18
CA ALA A 101 -5.66 11.32 0.12
C ALA A 101 -4.44 12.20 0.39
N GLU A 102 -4.61 13.38 1.00
CA GLU A 102 -3.48 14.24 1.35
C GLU A 102 -2.66 13.64 2.48
N GLU A 103 -3.32 13.06 3.49
CA GLU A 103 -2.64 12.40 4.60
C GLU A 103 -1.77 11.25 4.09
N ILE A 104 -2.35 10.33 3.29
CA ILE A 104 -1.62 9.20 2.73
C ILE A 104 -0.49 9.69 1.80
N ALA A 105 -0.74 10.69 0.95
CA ALA A 105 0.29 11.27 0.08
C ALA A 105 1.43 11.92 0.87
N ARG A 106 1.14 12.60 1.99
CA ARG A 106 2.16 13.17 2.87
C ARG A 106 3.01 12.09 3.50
N VAL A 107 2.41 11.02 4.00
CA VAL A 107 3.13 9.87 4.58
C VAL A 107 4.06 9.26 3.54
N ILE A 108 3.58 9.01 2.33
CA ILE A 108 4.39 8.47 1.25
C ILE A 108 5.53 9.42 0.89
N ARG A 109 5.27 10.73 0.81
CA ARG A 109 6.30 11.73 0.50
C ARG A 109 7.37 11.80 1.60
N GLN A 110 6.97 11.77 2.86
CA GLN A 110 7.91 11.71 3.99
C GLN A 110 8.77 10.46 3.95
N LEU A 111 8.18 9.33 3.54
CA LEU A 111 8.93 8.11 3.31
C LEU A 111 9.88 8.25 2.11
N ASP A 112 9.55 9.04 1.08
CA ASP A 112 10.33 9.23 -0.15
C ASP A 112 11.55 10.15 0.00
N GLU A 113 11.41 11.24 0.78
CA GLU A 113 12.39 12.32 0.91
C GLU A 113 13.65 11.95 1.74
N GLU A 114 13.69 10.76 2.32
CA GLU A 114 14.83 10.22 3.10
C GLU A 114 15.49 9.01 2.41
#